data_AF-A0A0V8DTW6-F1
#
_entry.id   AF-A0A0V8DTW6-F1
#
_cell.length_a   1.000
_cell.length_b   1.000
_cell.length_c   1.000
_cell.angle_alpha   90.00
_cell.angle_beta   90.00
_cell.angle_gamma   90.00
#
_symmetry.space_group_name_H-M   'P 1'
#
loop_
_entity.id
_entity.type
_entity.pdbx_description
1 polymer ?
#
loop_
_entity_poly.entity_id
_entity_poly.type
_entity_poly.pdbx_seq_one_letter_code
_entity_poly.pdbx_strand_id
1 'polypeptide(L)'
;MGFDNNYTYKFEIGDDEENLLPIAGGITSHDTDFSEDEEEEAYYDLNGGKEKYYTGITAAYSYSGHRKFADKAQEYIRDKVFKLTRRDCFFKVTEPDGRIISGEATIGGIKISGGDANARSDFECTITFKGLPKDEKPNEVEVTGVTLNKTTLSLAVGANETLAATVAPADAADKTVTYASDDPTIATVTPVQGKVAGVKAGTANITATTANGKTATCAVTVTSA
;
A
#
# COMPACT_ATOMS: atom_id res chain seq x y z
N MET A 1 -19.34 -12.93 7.45
CA MET A 1 -18.50 -13.45 6.36
C MET A 1 -17.69 -14.60 6.94
N GLY A 2 -17.65 -15.74 6.24
CA GLY A 2 -16.94 -16.96 6.70
C GLY A 2 -15.48 -16.95 6.26
N PHE A 3 -14.75 -18.02 6.56
CA PHE A 3 -13.38 -18.22 6.06
C PHE A 3 -13.40 -18.48 4.54
N ASP A 4 -12.54 -17.79 3.80
CA ASP A 4 -12.33 -18.05 2.37
C ASP A 4 -11.31 -19.16 2.16
N ASN A 5 -11.45 -19.90 1.06
CA ASN A 5 -10.51 -20.95 0.69
C ASN A 5 -9.46 -20.39 -0.29
N ASN A 6 -8.19 -20.77 -0.16
CA ASN A 6 -7.13 -20.24 -1.04
C ASN A 6 -7.38 -20.42 -2.55
N TYR A 7 -8.19 -21.40 -2.98
CA TYR A 7 -8.51 -21.58 -4.41
C TYR A 7 -9.42 -20.48 -5.00
N THR A 8 -9.99 -19.61 -4.17
CA THR A 8 -10.81 -18.47 -4.64
C THR A 8 -9.93 -17.31 -5.13
N TYR A 9 -8.66 -17.27 -4.73
CA TYR A 9 -7.68 -16.36 -5.29
C TYR A 9 -7.34 -16.74 -6.73
N LYS A 10 -7.08 -15.74 -7.56
CA LYS A 10 -6.56 -15.93 -8.92
C LYS A 10 -5.21 -15.25 -9.04
N PHE A 11 -4.23 -16.01 -9.53
CA PHE A 11 -2.88 -15.53 -9.77
C PHE A 11 -2.58 -15.66 -11.25
N GLU A 12 -2.09 -14.59 -11.87
CA GLU A 12 -1.84 -14.53 -13.31
C GLU A 12 -0.47 -13.89 -13.57
N ILE A 13 0.25 -14.40 -14.58
CA ILE A 13 1.61 -13.96 -14.92
C ILE A 13 1.81 -13.88 -16.43
N GLY A 14 2.54 -12.88 -16.90
CA GLY A 14 2.81 -12.70 -18.33
C GLY A 14 4.03 -11.82 -18.58
N ASP A 15 4.30 -11.52 -19.85
CA ASP A 15 5.30 -10.50 -20.19
C ASP A 15 4.75 -9.09 -19.95
N ASP A 16 3.43 -8.91 -20.06
CA ASP A 16 2.69 -7.65 -19.90
C ASP A 16 1.28 -7.90 -19.31
N GLU A 17 0.57 -6.82 -18.98
CA GLU A 17 -0.78 -6.85 -18.38
C GLU A 17 -1.85 -7.46 -19.31
N GLU A 18 -1.63 -7.41 -20.63
CA GLU A 18 -2.62 -7.82 -21.64
C GLU A 18 -2.59 -9.33 -21.88
N ASN A 19 -1.43 -9.96 -21.67
CA ASN A 19 -1.16 -11.36 -22.02
C ASN A 19 -0.84 -12.22 -20.79
N LEU A 20 -1.74 -12.22 -19.81
CA LEU A 20 -1.56 -12.97 -18.56
C LEU A 20 -1.99 -14.44 -18.68
N LEU A 21 -1.23 -15.32 -18.03
CA LEU A 21 -1.42 -16.76 -17.95
C LEU A 21 -1.76 -17.15 -16.50
N PRO A 22 -2.82 -17.93 -16.27
CA PRO A 22 -3.20 -18.31 -14.91
C PRO A 22 -2.19 -19.29 -14.30
N ILE A 23 -1.66 -18.95 -13.12
CA ILE A 23 -0.85 -19.84 -12.28
C ILE A 23 -1.82 -20.79 -11.56
N ALA A 24 -2.20 -21.87 -12.24
CA ALA A 24 -3.20 -22.80 -11.73
C ALA A 24 -2.75 -24.26 -11.84
N GLY A 25 -2.57 -24.76 -13.06
CA GLY A 25 -2.35 -26.18 -13.30
C GLY A 25 -1.12 -26.73 -12.57
N GLY A 26 -1.31 -27.73 -11.72
CA GLY A 26 -0.22 -28.42 -11.01
C GLY A 26 0.26 -27.71 -9.74
N ILE A 27 -0.21 -26.50 -9.45
CA ILE A 27 0.10 -25.79 -8.20
C ILE A 27 -0.78 -26.37 -7.07
N THR A 28 -0.16 -26.69 -5.95
CA THR A 28 -0.84 -27.27 -4.78
C THR A 28 -0.87 -26.34 -3.59
N SER A 29 0.06 -25.38 -3.55
CA SER A 29 0.20 -24.42 -2.46
C SER A 29 0.82 -23.13 -2.95
N HIS A 30 0.51 -22.08 -2.22
CA HIS A 30 1.08 -20.76 -2.40
C HIS A 30 1.28 -20.15 -1.01
N ASP A 31 2.35 -19.39 -0.85
CA ASP A 31 2.72 -18.66 0.35
C ASP A 31 3.18 -17.25 0.00
N THR A 32 2.97 -16.30 0.91
CA THR A 32 3.31 -14.89 0.73
C THR A 32 4.32 -14.44 1.77
N ASP A 33 5.31 -13.66 1.33
CA ASP A 33 6.28 -13.02 2.21
C ASP A 33 6.26 -11.51 1.94
N PHE A 34 5.83 -10.75 2.96
CA PHE A 34 5.82 -9.30 2.94
C PHE A 34 6.85 -8.81 3.95
N SER A 35 7.90 -8.18 3.45
CA SER A 35 8.97 -7.63 4.28
C SER A 35 8.98 -6.11 4.20
N GLU A 36 9.21 -5.48 5.34
CA GLU A 36 9.27 -4.03 5.48
C GLU A 36 10.67 -3.63 5.95
N ASP A 37 11.24 -2.60 5.33
CA ASP A 37 12.43 -1.92 5.84
C ASP A 37 11.97 -0.75 6.71
N GLU A 38 12.58 -0.62 7.89
CA GLU A 38 12.23 0.41 8.87
C GLU A 38 13.47 1.18 9.37
N GLU A 39 13.27 2.48 9.62
CA GLU A 39 14.23 3.37 10.25
C GLU A 39 13.61 3.95 11.52
N GLU A 40 14.42 4.17 12.56
CA GLU A 40 13.99 4.85 13.78
C GLU A 40 14.84 6.09 14.02
N GLU A 41 14.21 7.26 14.09
CA GLU A 41 14.88 8.52 14.39
C GLU A 41 14.47 9.06 15.75
N ALA A 42 15.44 9.56 16.51
CA ALA A 42 15.21 10.19 17.80
C ALA A 42 15.23 11.71 17.66
N TYR A 43 14.17 12.37 18.13
CA TYR A 43 14.09 13.83 18.18
C TYR A 43 14.10 14.33 19.64
N TYR A 44 14.69 15.50 19.87
CA TYR A 44 14.85 16.06 21.22
C TYR A 44 13.51 16.30 21.94
N ASP A 45 12.45 16.59 21.19
CA ASP A 45 11.09 16.81 21.68
C ASP A 45 10.31 15.51 21.95
N LEU A 46 10.86 14.36 21.55
CA LEU A 46 10.33 13.04 21.91
C LEU A 46 10.76 12.58 23.32
N ASN A 47 11.49 13.41 24.07
CA ASN A 47 11.90 13.14 25.47
C ASN A 47 12.57 11.77 25.67
N GLY A 48 13.46 11.38 24.74
CA GLY A 48 14.14 10.08 24.74
C GLY A 48 13.38 8.96 24.01
N GLY A 49 12.22 9.26 23.42
CA GLY A 49 11.53 8.41 22.47
C GLY A 49 12.09 8.50 21.04
N LYS A 50 11.59 7.62 20.17
CA LYS A 50 11.91 7.58 18.74
C LYS A 50 10.65 7.54 17.90
N GLU A 51 10.72 8.04 16.69
CA GLU A 51 9.71 7.87 15.65
C GLU A 51 10.19 6.80 14.67
N LYS A 52 9.29 5.88 14.28
CA LYS A 52 9.57 4.79 13.34
C LYS A 52 9.00 5.14 11.98
N TYR A 53 9.80 4.93 10.94
CA TYR A 53 9.46 5.15 9.54
C TYR A 53 9.64 3.87 8.76
N TYR A 54 8.67 3.53 7.91
CA TYR A 54 8.82 2.46 6.94
C TYR A 54 9.38 3.05 5.64
N THR A 55 10.53 2.55 5.21
CA THR A 55 11.28 3.09 4.07
C THR A 55 11.20 2.21 2.83
N GLY A 56 10.78 0.95 2.99
CA GLY A 56 10.62 0.00 1.90
C GLY A 56 9.59 -1.07 2.22
N ILE A 57 8.91 -1.55 1.19
CA ILE A 57 8.04 -2.73 1.26
C ILE A 57 8.40 -3.62 0.08
N THR A 58 8.62 -4.90 0.36
CA THR A 58 8.79 -5.94 -0.66
C THR A 58 7.69 -6.98 -0.49
N ALA A 59 7.02 -7.33 -1.58
CA ALA A 59 5.96 -8.32 -1.62
C ALA A 59 6.34 -9.48 -2.54
N ALA A 60 6.43 -10.69 -1.98
CA ALA A 60 6.83 -11.90 -2.68
C ALA A 60 5.77 -13.01 -2.55
N TYR A 61 5.55 -13.71 -3.66
CA TYR A 61 4.56 -14.75 -3.81
C TYR A 61 5.23 -16.05 -4.25
N SER A 62 5.30 -17.04 -3.37
CA SER A 62 5.96 -18.33 -3.62
C SER A 62 4.94 -19.41 -3.95
N TYR A 63 5.17 -20.16 -5.01
CA TYR A 63 4.30 -21.23 -5.48
C TYR A 63 5.03 -22.55 -5.41
N SER A 64 4.32 -23.60 -5.00
CA SER A 64 4.82 -24.96 -5.00
C SER A 64 3.77 -25.96 -5.46
N GLY A 65 4.23 -27.03 -6.07
CA GLY A 65 3.41 -28.13 -6.53
C GLY A 65 4.17 -29.04 -7.46
N HIS A 66 3.50 -29.48 -8.51
CA HIS A 66 4.03 -30.47 -9.43
C HIS A 66 4.19 -29.92 -10.83
N ARG A 67 5.27 -30.35 -11.47
CA ARG A 67 5.54 -30.06 -12.86
C ARG A 67 4.42 -30.65 -13.73
N LYS A 68 3.76 -29.77 -14.48
CA LYS A 68 2.72 -30.09 -15.46
C LYS A 68 3.18 -29.59 -16.82
N PHE A 69 3.71 -30.50 -17.64
CA PHE A 69 4.17 -30.16 -18.99
C PHE A 69 3.03 -29.59 -19.84
N ALA A 70 3.39 -28.63 -20.70
CA ALA A 70 2.47 -27.89 -21.56
C ALA A 70 1.47 -26.98 -20.84
N ASP A 71 1.54 -26.87 -19.51
CA ASP A 71 0.86 -25.79 -18.79
C ASP A 71 1.56 -24.46 -19.12
N LYS A 72 0.81 -23.51 -19.69
CA LYS A 72 1.38 -22.29 -20.27
C LYS A 72 2.15 -21.46 -19.25
N ALA A 73 1.62 -21.31 -18.02
CA ALA A 73 2.28 -20.52 -16.98
C ALA A 73 3.56 -21.21 -16.50
N GLN A 74 3.53 -22.53 -16.30
CA GLN A 74 4.74 -23.27 -15.92
C GLN A 74 5.81 -23.28 -17.02
N GLU A 75 5.44 -23.40 -18.30
CA GLU A 75 6.40 -23.29 -19.41
C GLU A 75 7.00 -21.88 -19.50
N TYR A 76 6.17 -20.84 -19.34
CA TYR A 76 6.62 -19.44 -19.28
C TYR A 76 7.68 -19.21 -18.19
N ILE A 77 7.45 -19.73 -16.98
CA ILE A 77 8.40 -19.67 -15.87
C ILE A 77 9.65 -20.52 -16.17
N ARG A 78 9.47 -21.73 -16.68
CA ARG A 78 10.55 -22.67 -17.01
C ARG A 78 11.53 -22.07 -18.01
N ASP A 79 11.08 -21.32 -19.00
CA ASP A 79 11.93 -20.70 -20.02
C ASP A 79 12.91 -19.65 -19.44
N LYS A 80 12.65 -19.19 -18.20
CA LYS A 80 13.48 -18.23 -17.46
C LYS A 80 14.49 -18.91 -16.51
N VAL A 81 14.46 -20.23 -16.32
CA VAL A 81 15.29 -20.95 -15.31
C VAL A 81 16.80 -20.75 -15.47
N PHE A 82 17.30 -20.70 -16.71
CA PHE A 82 18.73 -20.48 -17.03
C PHE A 82 19.05 -19.06 -17.49
N LYS A 83 18.12 -18.12 -17.29
CA LYS A 83 18.33 -16.72 -17.62
C LYS A 83 18.93 -16.01 -16.41
N LEU A 84 20.06 -15.33 -16.61
CA LEU A 84 20.69 -14.49 -15.58
C LEU A 84 20.02 -13.11 -15.49
N THR A 85 19.51 -12.62 -16.61
CA THR A 85 18.73 -11.38 -16.76
C THR A 85 17.45 -11.69 -17.54
N ARG A 86 16.46 -10.79 -17.59
CA ARG A 86 15.15 -11.04 -18.25
C ARG A 86 14.26 -12.07 -17.52
N ARG A 87 14.27 -12.00 -16.19
CA ARG A 87 13.28 -12.70 -15.36
C ARG A 87 12.06 -11.84 -15.03
N ASP A 88 12.01 -10.68 -15.65
CA ASP A 88 10.93 -9.72 -15.53
C ASP A 88 9.64 -10.33 -16.09
N CYS A 89 8.54 -9.92 -15.47
CA CYS A 89 7.19 -10.28 -15.83
C CYS A 89 6.23 -9.21 -15.33
N PHE A 90 4.98 -9.28 -15.80
CA PHE A 90 3.86 -8.66 -15.12
C PHE A 90 3.14 -9.71 -14.28
N PHE A 91 2.75 -9.31 -13.07
CA PHE A 91 2.08 -10.20 -12.12
C PHE A 91 0.79 -9.55 -11.62
N LYS A 92 -0.26 -10.37 -11.48
CA LYS A 92 -1.57 -9.94 -11.02
C LYS A 92 -2.16 -10.96 -10.06
N VAL A 93 -2.69 -10.45 -8.95
CA VAL A 93 -3.47 -11.16 -7.95
C VAL A 93 -4.87 -10.61 -7.96
N THR A 94 -5.88 -11.47 -8.03
CA THR A 94 -7.28 -11.11 -7.76
C THR A 94 -7.72 -11.83 -6.50
N GLU A 95 -8.05 -11.06 -5.48
CA GLU A 95 -8.55 -11.54 -4.20
C GLU A 95 -10.03 -11.96 -4.30
N PRO A 96 -10.54 -12.76 -3.35
CA PRO A 96 -11.91 -13.25 -3.39
C PRO A 96 -12.98 -12.15 -3.34
N ASP A 97 -12.65 -11.01 -2.73
CA ASP A 97 -13.53 -9.84 -2.64
C ASP A 97 -13.49 -8.93 -3.88
N GLY A 98 -12.70 -9.32 -4.89
CA GLY A 98 -12.52 -8.59 -6.13
C GLY A 98 -11.37 -7.59 -6.13
N ARG A 99 -10.68 -7.35 -5.00
CA ARG A 99 -9.45 -6.53 -4.97
C ARG A 99 -8.40 -7.11 -5.90
N ILE A 100 -7.66 -6.22 -6.58
CA ILE A 100 -6.65 -6.55 -7.57
C ILE A 100 -5.33 -5.91 -7.12
N ILE A 101 -4.31 -6.74 -6.98
CA ILE A 101 -2.92 -6.30 -6.75
C ILE A 101 -2.13 -6.63 -8.01
N SER A 102 -1.47 -5.66 -8.62
CA SER A 102 -0.78 -5.87 -9.91
C SER A 102 0.42 -4.96 -10.11
N GLY A 103 1.34 -5.37 -10.98
CA GLY A 103 2.51 -4.59 -11.33
C GLY A 103 3.63 -5.40 -11.95
N GLU A 104 4.72 -4.71 -12.28
CA GLU A 104 5.95 -5.37 -12.72
C GLU A 104 6.54 -6.21 -11.57
N ALA A 105 7.09 -7.36 -11.92
CA ALA A 105 7.65 -8.30 -10.97
C ALA A 105 8.86 -9.03 -11.57
N THR A 106 9.58 -9.76 -10.73
CA THR A 106 10.70 -10.61 -11.12
C THR A 106 10.48 -12.03 -10.61
N ILE A 107 10.79 -13.02 -11.45
CA ILE A 107 10.67 -14.44 -11.09
C ILE A 107 12.01 -14.95 -10.54
N GLY A 108 11.98 -15.48 -9.32
CA GLY A 108 13.09 -16.13 -8.63
C GLY A 108 12.74 -17.57 -8.21
N GLY A 109 13.65 -18.21 -7.48
CA GLY A 109 13.38 -19.50 -6.82
C GLY A 109 12.93 -20.64 -7.74
N ILE A 110 13.25 -20.59 -9.03
CA ILE A 110 12.68 -21.52 -10.01
C ILE A 110 13.26 -22.92 -9.83
N LYS A 111 12.39 -23.88 -9.48
CA LYS A 111 12.66 -25.32 -9.46
C LYS A 111 11.74 -25.99 -10.46
N ILE A 112 12.30 -26.66 -11.47
CA ILE A 112 11.52 -27.33 -12.53
C ILE A 112 11.51 -28.86 -12.42
N SER A 113 12.24 -29.39 -11.44
CA SER A 113 12.33 -30.81 -11.14
C SER A 113 12.83 -31.03 -9.72
N GLY A 114 12.36 -32.09 -9.08
CA GLY A 114 12.77 -32.54 -7.76
C GLY A 114 11.88 -33.69 -7.29
N GLY A 115 12.12 -34.18 -6.07
CA GLY A 115 11.30 -35.20 -5.42
C GLY A 115 11.84 -36.63 -5.54
N ASP A 116 11.09 -37.56 -4.93
CA ASP A 116 11.42 -38.99 -4.93
C ASP A 116 11.14 -39.65 -6.30
N ALA A 117 11.83 -40.76 -6.58
CA ALA A 117 11.71 -41.48 -7.87
C ALA A 117 10.29 -41.97 -8.19
N ASN A 118 9.43 -42.17 -7.18
CA ASN A 118 8.04 -42.59 -7.31
C ASN A 118 7.03 -41.45 -7.07
N ALA A 119 7.50 -40.21 -6.94
CA ALA A 119 6.67 -39.02 -6.76
C ALA A 119 6.49 -38.25 -8.07
N ARG A 120 5.55 -37.31 -8.08
CA ARG A 120 5.45 -36.31 -9.16
C ARG A 120 6.60 -35.34 -9.03
N SER A 121 7.20 -34.93 -10.15
CA SER A 121 8.32 -33.99 -10.13
C SER A 121 7.90 -32.63 -9.59
N ASP A 122 8.71 -32.05 -8.72
CA ASP A 122 8.44 -30.76 -8.09
C ASP A 122 8.45 -29.61 -9.11
N PHE A 123 7.62 -28.61 -8.84
CA PHE A 123 7.68 -27.29 -9.44
C PHE A 123 7.59 -26.22 -8.34
N GLU A 124 8.53 -25.28 -8.33
CA GLU A 124 8.52 -24.13 -7.43
C GLU A 124 8.94 -22.86 -8.17
N CYS A 125 8.41 -21.72 -7.75
CA CYS A 125 8.91 -20.40 -8.14
C CYS A 125 8.50 -19.35 -7.09
N THR A 126 9.20 -18.22 -7.09
CA THR A 126 8.81 -17.03 -6.31
C THR A 126 8.67 -15.86 -7.27
N ILE A 127 7.60 -15.08 -7.14
CA ILE A 127 7.34 -13.88 -7.91
C ILE A 127 7.40 -12.70 -6.94
N THR A 128 8.32 -11.77 -7.15
CA THR A 128 8.51 -10.61 -6.28
C THR A 128 8.21 -9.34 -7.05
N PHE A 129 7.28 -8.52 -6.57
CA PHE A 129 6.97 -7.23 -7.19
C PHE A 129 8.20 -6.31 -7.20
N LYS A 130 8.33 -5.54 -8.28
CA LYS A 130 9.34 -4.48 -8.40
C LYS A 130 8.75 -3.19 -7.85
N GLY A 131 9.18 -2.82 -6.66
CA GLY A 131 8.61 -1.67 -5.96
C GLY A 131 7.18 -1.95 -5.48
N LEU A 132 6.44 -0.87 -5.20
CA LEU A 132 5.07 -0.99 -4.71
C LEU A 132 4.12 -1.38 -5.84
N PRO A 133 3.39 -2.51 -5.72
CA PRO A 133 2.36 -2.85 -6.68
C PRO A 133 1.18 -1.88 -6.58
N LYS A 134 0.41 -1.82 -7.66
CA LYS A 134 -0.90 -1.16 -7.67
C LYS A 134 -1.91 -2.04 -6.93
N ASP A 135 -2.59 -1.49 -5.93
CA ASP A 135 -3.66 -2.14 -5.16
C ASP A 135 -4.97 -1.39 -5.40
N GLU A 136 -5.94 -2.06 -6.05
CA GLU A 136 -7.23 -1.48 -6.41
C GLU A 136 -8.38 -2.40 -6.02
N LYS A 137 -9.43 -1.84 -5.42
CA LYS A 137 -10.69 -2.54 -5.24
C LYS A 137 -11.73 -2.01 -6.25
N PRO A 138 -12.14 -2.81 -7.25
CA PRO A 138 -13.16 -2.39 -8.21
C PRO A 138 -14.47 -2.02 -7.51
N ASN A 139 -15.06 -0.90 -7.91
CA ASN A 139 -16.27 -0.30 -7.30
C ASN A 139 -16.09 0.26 -5.88
N GLU A 140 -14.85 0.54 -5.48
CA GLU A 140 -14.60 1.33 -4.29
C GLU A 140 -15.15 2.75 -4.47
N VAL A 141 -15.91 3.23 -3.49
CA VAL A 141 -16.47 4.58 -3.55
C VAL A 141 -15.34 5.57 -3.30
N GLU A 142 -14.96 6.32 -4.33
CA GLU A 142 -13.86 7.28 -4.25
C GLU A 142 -14.25 8.55 -3.47
N VAL A 143 -13.26 9.15 -2.81
CA VAL A 143 -13.39 10.48 -2.23
C VAL A 143 -13.52 11.52 -3.32
N THR A 144 -14.64 12.23 -3.31
CA THR A 144 -14.91 13.34 -4.23
C THR A 144 -14.62 14.70 -3.61
N GLY A 145 -14.61 14.81 -2.27
CA GLY A 145 -14.30 16.04 -1.58
C GLY A 145 -14.04 15.89 -0.08
N VAL A 146 -13.51 16.96 0.50
CA VAL A 146 -13.29 17.12 1.94
C VAL A 146 -13.72 18.52 2.37
N THR A 147 -14.30 18.64 3.55
CA THR A 147 -14.70 19.92 4.15
C THR A 147 -14.26 19.99 5.60
N LEU A 148 -13.87 21.17 6.08
CA LEU A 148 -13.59 21.40 7.50
C LEU A 148 -14.81 21.97 8.22
N ASN A 149 -14.92 21.66 9.52
CA ASN A 149 -15.93 22.28 10.40
C ASN A 149 -15.77 23.80 10.52
N LYS A 150 -14.58 24.35 10.23
CA LYS A 150 -14.28 25.78 10.23
C LYS A 150 -13.35 26.15 9.07
N THR A 151 -13.63 27.27 8.42
CA THR A 151 -12.75 27.87 7.38
C THR A 151 -11.88 29.00 7.92
N THR A 152 -12.21 29.51 9.11
CA THR A 152 -11.40 30.51 9.84
C THR A 152 -11.39 30.16 11.33
N LEU A 153 -10.26 30.38 11.99
CA LEU A 153 -10.05 30.07 13.39
C LEU A 153 -9.25 31.18 14.06
N SER A 154 -9.72 31.69 15.20
CA SER A 154 -8.99 32.67 16.01
C SER A 154 -8.61 32.03 17.33
N LEU A 155 -7.32 32.05 17.68
CA LEU A 155 -6.76 31.43 18.89
C LEU A 155 -5.83 32.41 19.60
N ALA A 156 -5.76 32.38 20.93
CA ALA A 156 -4.68 33.05 21.64
C ALA A 156 -3.39 32.21 21.60
N VAL A 157 -2.22 32.83 21.78
CA VAL A 157 -0.96 32.09 21.98
C VAL A 157 -1.10 31.09 23.14
N GLY A 158 -0.70 29.84 22.92
CA GLY A 158 -0.82 28.73 23.88
C GLY A 158 -2.18 28.04 23.92
N ALA A 159 -3.22 28.63 23.30
CA ALA A 159 -4.52 27.99 23.15
C ALA A 159 -4.49 26.95 22.03
N ASN A 160 -5.45 26.02 22.07
CA ASN A 160 -5.61 25.00 21.05
C ASN A 160 -7.08 24.74 20.74
N GLU A 161 -7.35 24.34 19.51
CA GLU A 161 -8.67 23.90 19.06
C GLU A 161 -8.52 22.81 18.00
N THR A 162 -9.54 21.96 17.84
CA THR A 162 -9.51 20.85 16.88
C THR A 162 -10.34 21.19 15.63
N LEU A 163 -9.70 21.07 14.46
CA LEU A 163 -10.38 21.08 13.18
C LEU A 163 -10.80 19.66 12.83
N ALA A 164 -12.07 19.50 12.45
CA ALA A 164 -12.65 18.23 12.06
C ALA A 164 -12.94 18.25 10.56
N ALA A 165 -12.32 17.33 9.82
CA ALA A 165 -12.60 17.09 8.41
C ALA A 165 -13.76 16.11 8.23
N THR A 166 -14.61 16.39 7.24
CA THR A 166 -15.67 15.50 6.77
C THR A 166 -15.38 15.15 5.32
N VAL A 167 -15.30 13.85 5.02
CA VAL A 167 -15.03 13.31 3.69
C VAL A 167 -16.35 12.99 2.98
N ALA A 168 -16.43 13.31 1.69
CA ALA A 168 -17.58 13.04 0.83
C ALA A 168 -17.19 12.14 -0.36
N PRO A 169 -18.04 11.18 -0.76
CA PRO A 169 -19.28 10.80 -0.09
C PRO A 169 -19.05 10.07 1.25
N ALA A 170 -20.09 9.97 2.08
CA ALA A 170 -19.98 9.43 3.43
C ALA A 170 -19.68 7.91 3.48
N ASP A 171 -19.83 7.22 2.36
CA ASP A 171 -19.49 5.81 2.14
C ASP A 171 -18.18 5.63 1.37
N ALA A 172 -17.40 6.71 1.16
CA ALA A 172 -16.06 6.60 0.58
C ALA A 172 -15.22 5.62 1.39
N ALA A 173 -14.44 4.78 0.72
CA ALA A 173 -13.79 3.67 1.38
C ALA A 173 -12.50 4.06 2.11
N ASP A 174 -11.66 4.90 1.51
CA ASP A 174 -10.54 5.56 2.19
C ASP A 174 -10.95 6.98 2.63
N LYS A 175 -11.12 7.19 3.93
CA LYS A 175 -11.44 8.51 4.52
C LYS A 175 -10.25 9.12 5.26
N THR A 176 -9.04 8.64 5.00
CA THR A 176 -7.83 9.15 5.62
C THR A 176 -7.64 10.61 5.23
N VAL A 177 -7.41 11.46 6.24
CA VAL A 177 -7.15 12.89 6.07
C VAL A 177 -5.91 13.24 6.87
N THR A 178 -4.96 13.93 6.24
CA THR A 178 -3.78 14.48 6.89
C THR A 178 -3.86 16.01 6.95
N TYR A 179 -3.35 16.61 8.01
CA TYR A 179 -3.31 18.06 8.22
C TYR A 179 -1.88 18.58 8.17
N ALA A 180 -1.67 19.75 7.59
CA ALA A 180 -0.39 20.45 7.58
C ALA A 180 -0.58 21.95 7.80
N SER A 181 0.38 22.59 8.47
CA SER A 181 0.50 24.04 8.59
C SER A 181 1.48 24.58 7.56
N ASP A 182 1.16 25.71 6.93
CA ASP A 182 2.12 26.42 6.07
C ASP A 182 3.21 27.17 6.87
N ASP A 183 2.93 27.54 8.12
CA ASP A 183 3.88 28.14 9.06
C ASP A 183 3.72 27.56 10.49
N PRO A 184 4.41 26.44 10.78
CA PRO A 184 4.45 25.83 12.12
C PRO A 184 5.00 26.75 13.21
N THR A 185 5.72 27.83 12.88
CA THR A 185 6.25 28.77 13.88
C THR A 185 5.17 29.71 14.43
N ILE A 186 4.05 29.84 13.72
CA ILE A 186 2.87 30.62 14.11
C ILE A 186 1.80 29.70 14.70
N ALA A 187 1.43 28.63 13.98
CA ALA A 187 0.47 27.65 14.45
C ALA A 187 0.86 26.24 14.00
N THR A 188 0.85 25.27 14.92
CA THR A 188 1.07 23.85 14.61
C THR A 188 -0.25 23.12 14.52
N VAL A 189 -0.26 22.00 13.79
CA VAL A 189 -1.40 21.07 13.74
C VAL A 189 -0.90 19.64 13.87
N THR A 190 -1.63 18.79 14.59
CA THR A 190 -1.32 17.36 14.62
C THR A 190 -1.81 16.69 13.32
N PRO A 191 -0.94 15.99 12.56
CA PRO A 191 -1.25 15.53 11.21
C PRO A 191 -2.48 14.65 11.05
N VAL A 192 -2.93 13.93 12.09
CA VAL A 192 -4.10 13.02 12.00
C VAL A 192 -5.28 13.51 12.84
N GLN A 193 -5.03 14.10 14.01
CA GLN A 193 -6.10 14.48 14.94
C GLN A 193 -6.66 15.88 14.62
N GLY A 194 -5.99 16.68 13.78
CA GLY A 194 -6.44 18.03 13.40
C GLY A 194 -6.38 19.03 14.55
N LYS A 195 -5.62 18.75 15.61
CA LYS A 195 -5.50 19.64 16.78
C LYS A 195 -4.53 20.76 16.46
N VAL A 196 -5.05 21.98 16.32
CA VAL A 196 -4.31 23.20 16.06
C VAL A 196 -3.89 23.86 17.37
N ALA A 197 -2.63 24.27 17.50
CA ALA A 197 -2.12 25.02 18.64
C ALA A 197 -1.46 26.33 18.20
N GLY A 198 -1.82 27.44 18.85
CA GLY A 198 -1.20 28.75 18.60
C GLY A 198 0.17 28.84 19.26
N VAL A 199 1.23 29.04 18.47
CA VAL A 199 2.61 29.14 18.95
C VAL A 199 3.03 30.60 19.11
N LYS A 200 2.72 31.44 18.13
CA LYS A 200 3.12 32.85 18.09
C LYS A 200 2.06 33.68 17.39
N ALA A 201 1.89 34.93 17.82
CA ALA A 201 0.96 35.86 17.18
C ALA A 201 1.29 36.05 15.69
N GLY A 202 0.28 35.95 14.83
CA GLY A 202 0.43 35.92 13.38
C GLY A 202 -0.72 35.20 12.69
N THR A 203 -0.55 34.88 11.40
CA THR A 203 -1.51 34.12 10.60
C THR A 203 -0.83 32.93 9.94
N ALA A 204 -1.47 31.77 9.97
CA ALA A 204 -1.05 30.55 9.29
C ALA A 204 -2.27 29.85 8.68
N ASN A 205 -2.08 29.06 7.63
CA ASN A 205 -3.12 28.24 7.04
C ASN A 205 -2.90 26.77 7.40
N ILE A 206 -3.97 26.14 7.87
CA ILE A 206 -4.02 24.70 8.08
C ILE A 206 -4.76 24.07 6.91
N THR A 207 -4.09 23.16 6.20
CA THR A 207 -4.67 22.42 5.07
C THR A 207 -4.89 20.96 5.45
N ALA A 208 -6.12 20.49 5.25
CA ALA A 208 -6.48 19.09 5.32
C ALA A 208 -6.45 18.48 3.92
N THR A 209 -5.83 17.32 3.76
CA THR A 209 -5.61 16.63 2.49
C THR A 209 -6.05 15.17 2.58
N THR A 210 -6.87 14.70 1.65
CA THR A 210 -7.26 13.28 1.55
C THR A 210 -6.17 12.48 0.86
N ALA A 211 -6.17 11.14 1.00
CA ALA A 211 -5.20 10.27 0.34
C ALA A 211 -5.13 10.46 -1.20
N ASN A 212 -6.27 10.75 -1.84
CA ASN A 212 -6.36 11.05 -3.27
C ASN A 212 -6.21 12.55 -3.63
N GLY A 213 -5.73 13.38 -2.71
CA GLY A 213 -5.32 14.76 -2.98
C GLY A 213 -6.42 15.83 -2.98
N LYS A 214 -7.63 15.55 -2.46
CA LYS A 214 -8.64 16.60 -2.23
C LYS A 214 -8.24 17.42 -1.00
N THR A 215 -8.46 18.73 -1.05
CA THR A 215 -8.02 19.65 0.01
C THR A 215 -9.13 20.55 0.54
N ALA A 216 -9.00 20.92 1.82
CA ALA A 216 -9.76 21.99 2.46
C ALA A 216 -8.85 22.79 3.40
N THR A 217 -9.01 24.11 3.44
CA THR A 217 -8.11 25.01 4.18
C THR A 217 -8.86 25.81 5.25
N CYS A 218 -8.22 26.01 6.40
CA CYS A 218 -8.66 26.88 7.47
C CYS A 218 -7.60 27.96 7.73
N ALA A 219 -7.99 29.24 7.65
CA ALA A 219 -7.12 30.35 8.00
C ALA A 219 -7.11 30.56 9.53
N VAL A 220 -5.95 30.39 10.14
CA VAL A 220 -5.75 30.52 11.59
C VAL A 220 -5.10 31.87 11.89
N THR A 221 -5.75 32.66 12.74
CA THR A 221 -5.19 33.90 13.29
C THR A 221 -4.86 33.65 14.76
N VAL A 222 -3.58 33.78 15.11
CA VAL A 222 -3.11 33.71 16.49
C VAL A 222 -2.96 35.12 17.04
N THR A 223 -3.71 35.44 18.09
CA THR A 223 -3.65 36.73 18.76
C THR A 223 -2.68 36.68 19.94
N SER A 224 -2.06 37.82 20.25
CA SER A 224 -1.36 37.98 21.53
C SER A 224 -2.32 37.74 22.70
N ALA A 225 -1.81 37.18 23.79
CA ALA A 225 -2.55 37.02 25.04
C ALA A 225 -2.93 38.36 25.66
#